data_AF-A0A6T8JN91-F1
#
_entry.id   AF-A0A6T8JN91-F1
#
_cell.length_a   1.000
_cell.length_b   1.000
_cell.length_c   1.000
_cell.angle_alpha   90.00
_cell.angle_beta   90.00
_cell.angle_gamma   90.00
#
_symmetry.space_group_name_H-M   'P 1'
#
loop_
_entity.id
_entity.type
_entity.pdbx_description
1 polymer ?
#
loop_
_entity_poly.entity_id
_entity_poly.type
_entity_poly.pdbx_seq_one_letter_code
_entity_poly.pdbx_strand_id
1 'polypeptide(L)'
;SMSSHPMNKVTPPDVDWEVMKEDRNEEAMNCLIPMGVTSENVSAKFGFTRSQLDEFATISHQRASLAQQSGKFSEEILPVGDVTADDGIRAQTTPAILSKLKPV
;
A
#
# COMPACT_ATOMS: atom_id res chain seq x y z
N SER A 1 3.81 24.59 11.63
CA SER A 1 3.19 25.53 10.69
C SER A 1 2.41 24.70 9.68
N MET A 2 1.09 24.59 9.83
CA MET A 2 0.26 23.92 8.83
C MET A 2 0.11 24.86 7.63
N SER A 3 0.38 24.35 6.43
CA SER A 3 0.30 25.12 5.20
C SER A 3 -1.09 25.72 5.03
N SER A 4 -1.16 27.04 4.94
CA SER A 4 -2.35 27.83 4.65
C SER A 4 -2.68 27.91 3.15
N HIS A 5 -2.13 26.99 2.34
CA HIS A 5 -2.50 26.88 0.93
C HIS A 5 -3.86 26.19 0.82
N PRO A 6 -4.92 26.89 0.35
CA PRO A 6 -6.21 26.26 0.12
C PRO A 6 -6.01 25.07 -0.84
N MET A 7 -6.52 23.89 -0.48
CA MET A 7 -6.55 22.74 -1.39
C MET A 7 -7.20 23.20 -2.69
N ASN A 8 -6.43 23.08 -3.77
CA ASN A 8 -6.70 23.62 -5.08
C ASN A 8 -8.18 23.42 -5.46
N LYS A 9 -8.92 24.51 -5.75
CA LYS A 9 -10.27 24.44 -6.36
C LYS A 9 -10.24 23.96 -7.82
N VAL A 10 -9.08 23.56 -8.30
CA VAL A 10 -8.89 22.93 -9.60
C VAL A 10 -9.29 21.48 -9.42
N THR A 11 -10.54 21.16 -9.77
CA THR A 11 -10.91 19.78 -10.08
C THR A 11 -9.89 19.27 -11.10
N PRO A 12 -9.24 18.12 -10.84
CA PRO A 12 -8.44 17.48 -11.87
C PRO A 12 -9.26 17.44 -13.17
N PRO A 13 -8.67 17.78 -14.32
CA PRO A 13 -9.39 17.67 -15.58
C PRO A 13 -9.92 16.24 -15.71
N ASP A 14 -11.13 16.10 -16.23
CA ASP A 14 -11.70 14.77 -16.49
C ASP A 14 -10.74 14.00 -17.39
N VAL A 15 -10.38 12.79 -16.96
CA VAL A 15 -9.48 11.93 -17.73
C VAL A 15 -10.29 11.31 -18.86
N ASP A 16 -10.00 11.72 -20.09
CA ASP A 16 -10.50 11.04 -21.28
C ASP A 16 -9.71 9.74 -21.48
N TRP A 17 -10.29 8.63 -21.00
CA TRP A 17 -9.67 7.32 -21.06
C TRP A 17 -9.56 6.76 -22.48
N GLU A 18 -10.35 7.25 -23.44
CA GLU A 18 -10.24 6.82 -24.84
C GLU A 18 -9.08 7.54 -25.52
N VAL A 19 -8.95 8.86 -25.30
CA VAL A 19 -7.79 9.64 -25.76
C VAL A 19 -6.50 9.11 -25.13
N MET A 20 -6.50 8.76 -23.84
CA MET A 20 -5.31 8.18 -23.21
C MET A 20 -4.93 6.82 -23.80
N LYS A 21 -5.88 5.96 -24.18
CA LYS A 21 -5.56 4.67 -24.82
C LYS A 21 -5.01 4.84 -26.23
N GLU A 22 -5.39 5.90 -26.92
CA GLU A 22 -4.95 6.22 -28.29
C GLU A 22 -3.63 7.03 -28.32
N ASP A 23 -3.30 7.72 -27.21
CA ASP A 23 -2.06 8.46 -27.07
C ASP A 23 -0.85 7.50 -27.10
N ARG A 24 0.09 7.76 -28.01
CA ARG A 24 1.29 6.94 -28.20
C ARG A 24 2.46 7.38 -27.33
N ASN A 25 2.24 8.27 -26.36
CA ASN A 25 3.26 8.66 -25.40
C ASN A 25 3.44 7.57 -24.33
N GLU A 26 4.57 6.87 -24.39
CA GLU A 26 4.93 5.78 -23.48
C GLU A 26 4.93 6.21 -22.01
N GLU A 27 5.38 7.42 -21.69
CA GLU A 27 5.42 7.91 -20.31
C GLU A 27 4.01 8.11 -19.75
N ALA A 28 3.10 8.63 -20.56
CA ALA A 28 1.69 8.78 -20.18
C ALA A 28 1.03 7.41 -19.99
N MET A 29 1.33 6.44 -20.85
CA MET A 29 0.79 5.08 -20.77
C MET A 29 1.28 4.31 -19.55
N ASN A 30 2.50 4.58 -19.07
CA ASN A 30 3.03 3.96 -17.85
C ASN A 30 2.20 4.33 -16.60
N CYS A 31 1.54 5.50 -16.59
CA CYS A 31 0.63 5.89 -15.51
C CYS A 31 -0.62 5.00 -15.41
N LEU A 32 -0.92 4.21 -16.45
CA LEU A 32 -2.07 3.31 -16.51
C LEU A 32 -1.74 1.89 -16.04
N ILE A 33 -0.46 1.57 -15.80
CA ILE A 33 -0.05 0.25 -15.35
C ILE A 33 -0.61 0.00 -13.94
N PRO A 34 -1.32 -1.13 -13.71
CA PRO A 34 -1.82 -1.45 -12.38
C PRO A 34 -0.68 -1.54 -11.35
N MET A 35 -0.88 -0.96 -10.16
CA MET A 35 0.17 -0.87 -9.14
C MET A 35 0.72 -2.23 -8.69
N GLY A 36 -0.08 -3.30 -8.72
CA GLY A 36 0.40 -4.66 -8.48
C GLY A 36 1.46 -5.09 -9.51
N VAL A 37 1.20 -4.84 -10.79
CA VAL A 37 2.17 -5.10 -11.88
C VAL A 37 3.43 -4.27 -11.70
N THR A 38 3.31 -3.00 -11.29
CA THR A 38 4.50 -2.18 -11.01
C THR A 38 5.36 -2.77 -9.88
N SER A 39 4.72 -3.38 -8.87
CA SER A 39 5.41 -4.01 -7.75
C SER A 39 6.14 -5.30 -8.17
N GLU A 40 5.53 -6.09 -9.05
CA GLU A 40 6.18 -7.25 -9.68
C GLU A 40 7.35 -6.82 -10.59
N ASN A 41 7.19 -5.75 -11.36
CA ASN A 41 8.27 -5.20 -12.20
C ASN A 41 9.48 -4.75 -11.36
N VAL A 42 9.24 -4.07 -10.24
CA VAL A 42 10.29 -3.68 -9.28
C VAL A 42 10.95 -4.94 -8.71
N SER A 43 10.15 -5.92 -8.28
CA SER A 43 10.66 -7.17 -7.70
C SER A 43 11.56 -7.94 -8.67
N ALA A 44 11.16 -8.05 -9.94
CA ALA A 44 11.96 -8.66 -10.98
C ALA A 44 13.23 -7.86 -11.29
N LYS A 45 13.13 -6.52 -11.40
CA LYS A 45 14.26 -5.64 -11.73
C LYS A 45 15.38 -5.70 -10.69
N PHE A 46 15.04 -5.79 -9.41
CA PHE A 46 16.01 -5.80 -8.31
C PHE A 46 16.27 -7.21 -7.75
N GLY A 47 15.63 -8.24 -8.31
CA GLY A 47 15.86 -9.64 -7.91
C GLY A 47 15.33 -9.99 -6.53
N PHE A 48 14.25 -9.35 -6.07
CA PHE A 48 13.61 -9.72 -4.80
C PHE A 48 12.93 -11.07 -4.92
N THR A 49 13.25 -11.98 -4.01
CA THR A 49 12.63 -13.30 -3.95
C THR A 49 11.32 -13.26 -3.16
N ARG A 50 10.39 -14.16 -3.47
CA ARG A 50 9.14 -14.32 -2.69
C ARG A 50 9.39 -14.50 -1.20
N SER A 51 10.42 -15.27 -0.82
CA SER A 51 10.76 -15.50 0.59
C SER A 51 11.18 -14.21 1.31
N GLN A 52 11.94 -13.32 0.65
CA GLN A 52 12.34 -12.03 1.24
C GLN A 52 11.13 -11.11 1.44
N LEU A 53 10.21 -11.10 0.49
CA LEU A 53 8.98 -10.32 0.59
C LEU A 53 8.06 -10.85 1.70
N ASP A 54 7.91 -12.18 1.82
CA ASP A 54 7.15 -12.81 2.90
C ASP A 54 7.78 -12.57 4.28
N GLU A 55 9.10 -12.58 4.39
CA GLU A 55 9.82 -12.23 5.63
C GLU A 55 9.58 -10.76 6.01
N PHE A 56 9.69 -9.85 5.05
CA PHE A 56 9.41 -8.43 5.27
C PHE A 56 7.97 -8.20 5.76
N ALA A 57 6.99 -8.82 5.12
CA ALA A 57 5.59 -8.74 5.52
C ALA A 57 5.36 -9.30 6.93
N THR A 58 6.02 -10.42 7.28
CA THR A 58 5.97 -10.99 8.63
C THR A 58 6.50 -10.00 9.67
N ILE A 59 7.68 -9.42 9.43
CA ILE A 59 8.31 -8.45 10.34
C ILE A 59 7.41 -7.22 10.52
N SER A 60 6.78 -6.74 9.44
CA SER A 60 5.85 -5.62 9.49
C SER A 60 4.67 -5.92 10.43
N HIS A 61 4.02 -7.07 10.27
CA HIS A 61 2.91 -7.48 11.14
C HIS A 61 3.33 -7.67 12.60
N GLN A 62 4.51 -8.22 12.86
CA GLN A 62 5.04 -8.36 14.22
C GLN A 62 5.28 -7.00 14.88
N ARG A 63 5.89 -6.06 14.16
CA ARG A 63 6.15 -4.70 14.66
C ARG A 63 4.85 -3.94 14.95
N ALA A 64 3.89 -4.01 14.02
CA ALA A 64 2.58 -3.37 14.20
C ALA A 64 1.83 -3.98 15.40
N SER A 65 1.86 -5.30 15.55
CA SER A 65 1.26 -6.00 16.70
C SER A 65 1.87 -5.55 18.03
N LEU A 66 3.21 -5.45 18.11
CA LEU A 66 3.88 -4.95 19.30
C LEU A 66 3.57 -3.47 19.58
N ALA A 67 3.49 -2.64 18.53
CA ALA A 67 3.15 -1.23 18.67
C ALA A 67 1.73 -1.04 19.22
N GLN A 68 0.76 -1.81 18.71
CA GLN A 68 -0.62 -1.79 19.20
C GLN A 68 -0.71 -2.28 20.65
N GLN A 69 -0.06 -3.40 20.98
CA GLN A 69 -0.05 -3.94 22.35
C GLN A 69 0.62 -3.01 23.36
N SER A 70 1.64 -2.24 22.93
CA SER A 70 2.32 -1.26 23.77
C SER A 70 1.63 0.11 23.79
N GLY A 71 0.46 0.24 23.15
CA GLY A 71 -0.33 1.48 23.15
C GLY A 71 0.29 2.62 22.34
N LYS A 72 1.21 2.34 21.42
CA LYS A 72 1.87 3.39 20.61
C LYS A 72 0.90 4.17 19.73
N PHE A 73 -0.21 3.54 19.35
CA PHE A 73 -1.23 4.17 18.51
C PHE A 73 -2.34 4.86 19.32
N SER A 74 -2.33 4.75 20.66
CA SER A 74 -3.41 5.23 21.51
C SER A 74 -3.57 6.75 21.50
N GLU A 75 -2.51 7.50 21.17
CA GLU A 75 -2.55 8.96 21.08
C GLU A 75 -3.01 9.48 19.71
N GLU A 76 -2.95 8.64 18.66
CA GLU A 76 -3.21 9.03 17.27
C GLU A 76 -4.49 8.42 16.69
N ILE A 77 -4.92 7.24 17.14
CA ILE A 77 -6.17 6.60 16.69
C ILE A 77 -7.35 7.16 17.49
N LEU A 78 -8.27 7.83 16.78
CA LEU A 78 -9.57 8.22 17.32
C LEU A 78 -10.62 7.13 17.03
N PRO A 79 -11.34 6.63 18.05
CA PRO A 79 -12.39 5.65 17.86
C PRO A 79 -13.52 6.11 16.92
N VAL A 80 -14.02 5.20 16.09
CA VAL A 80 -15.22 5.39 15.26
C VAL A 80 -16.21 4.25 15.54
N GLY A 81 -17.26 4.55 16.30
CA GLY A 81 -18.18 3.52 16.80
C GLY A 81 -17.42 2.52 17.69
N ASP A 82 -17.57 1.22 17.38
CA ASP A 82 -16.87 0.15 18.11
C ASP A 82 -15.44 -0.11 17.59
N VAL A 83 -15.02 0.56 16.51
CA VAL A 83 -13.69 0.42 15.92
C VAL A 83 -12.72 1.33 16.66
N THR A 84 -11.80 0.73 17.42
CA THR A 84 -10.85 1.42 18.32
C THR A 84 -9.38 1.13 18.01
N ALA A 85 -9.10 0.24 17.07
CA ALA A 85 -7.75 -0.20 16.70
C ALA A 85 -7.73 -0.72 15.25
N ASP A 86 -6.53 -0.88 14.69
CA ASP A 86 -6.35 -1.41 13.34
C ASP A 86 -6.72 -2.89 13.25
N ASP A 87 -7.71 -3.25 12.43
CA ASP A 87 -8.08 -4.65 12.18
C ASP A 87 -7.02 -5.39 11.31
N GLY A 88 -6.30 -4.67 10.45
CA GLY A 88 -5.38 -5.28 9.48
C GLY A 88 -4.19 -6.03 10.09
N ILE A 89 -3.91 -5.84 11.39
CA ILE A 89 -2.75 -6.43 12.05
C ILE A 89 -3.02 -7.91 12.36
N ARG A 90 -2.32 -8.80 11.66
CA ARG A 90 -2.37 -10.25 11.89
C ARG A 90 -1.12 -10.70 12.66
N ALA A 91 -1.20 -10.73 13.99
CA ALA A 91 -0.07 -11.04 14.88
C ALA A 91 0.55 -12.44 14.66
N GLN A 92 -0.24 -13.38 14.13
CA GLN A 92 0.17 -14.76 13.87
C GLN A 92 0.77 -14.96 12.48
N THR A 93 0.97 -13.90 11.70
CA THR A 93 1.60 -13.98 10.38
C THR A 93 3.00 -14.59 10.51
N THR A 94 3.29 -15.56 9.65
CA THR A 94 4.60 -16.21 9.51
C THR A 94 4.92 -16.43 8.04
N PRO A 95 6.20 -16.59 7.65
CA PRO A 95 6.56 -16.87 6.26
C PRO A 95 5.91 -18.16 5.74
N ALA A 96 5.71 -19.15 6.60
CA ALA A 96 5.06 -20.42 6.26
C ALA A 96 3.55 -20.28 5.97
N ILE A 97 2.89 -19.29 6.56
CA ILE A 97 1.49 -18.96 6.24
C ILE A 97 1.45 -18.17 4.93
N LEU A 98 2.31 -17.17 4.80
CA LEU A 98 2.35 -16.29 3.63
C LEU A 98 2.72 -17.03 2.34
N SER A 99 3.62 -18.01 2.41
CA SER A 99 4.03 -18.80 1.24
C SER A 99 2.91 -19.64 0.62
N LYS A 100 1.82 -19.87 1.35
CA LYS A 100 0.63 -20.59 0.86
C LYS A 100 -0.35 -19.70 0.11
N LEU A 101 -0.17 -18.37 0.15
CA LEU A 101 -1.05 -17.42 -0.51
C LEU A 101 -0.76 -17.36 -2.01
N LYS A 102 -1.84 -17.33 -2.79
CA LYS A 102 -1.78 -17.19 -4.25
C LYS A 102 -1.26 -15.79 -4.62
N PRO A 103 -0.46 -15.67 -5.70
CA PRO A 103 -0.19 -14.37 -6.32
C PRO A 103 -1.50 -13.68 -6.72
N VAL A 104 -1.49 -12.34 -6.69
CA VAL A 104 -2.64 -11.47 -6.98
C VAL A 104 -2.54 -10.83 -8.36
#